data_AF-A0A3Q1J453-F1
#
_entry.id   AF-A0A3Q1J453-F1
#
_cell.length_a   1.000
_cell.length_b   1.000
_cell.length_c   1.000
_cell.angle_alpha   90.00
_cell.angle_beta   90.00
_cell.angle_gamma   90.00
#
_symmetry.space_group_name_H-M   'P 1'
#
loop_
_entity.id
_entity.type
_entity.pdbx_description
1 polymer ?
#
loop_
_entity_poly.entity_id
_entity_poly.type
_entity_poly.pdbx_seq_one_letter_code
_entity_poly.pdbx_strand_id
1 'polypeptide(L)'
;VAKMRNLVLVAVILQLALIEGKTENYEFGDIISFERSCPCTDMTYKHFAIYVGDTKLDGKKAGQDIFQRSVDLLITDLLHYIRKLYCIFEKLEDEHKSRSKINIERKDNYFDSVLKPGTKEEIIKRIKEKKGKCGVYNPINNNCEHVATYIRYGERFSLQNGTSFEKKFQEIDKARAAKKNMKAKLLEIKTEMECLICRHKKG
;
A
#
# COMPACT_ATOMS: atom_id res chain seq x y z
N VAL A 1 3.47 -27.93 -47.64
CA VAL A 1 3.84 -26.54 -47.26
C VAL A 1 2.73 -25.80 -46.50
N ALA A 2 1.46 -25.84 -46.93
CA ALA A 2 0.35 -25.16 -46.25
C ALA A 2 0.12 -25.60 -44.78
N LYS A 3 0.26 -26.89 -44.47
CA LYS A 3 0.05 -27.45 -43.12
C LYS A 3 1.04 -26.91 -42.07
N MET A 4 2.30 -26.68 -42.45
CA MET A 4 3.32 -26.10 -41.55
C MET A 4 3.09 -24.62 -41.30
N ARG A 5 2.66 -23.85 -42.31
CA ARG A 5 2.33 -22.43 -42.16
C ARG A 5 1.18 -22.21 -41.18
N ASN A 6 0.16 -23.06 -41.22
CA ASN A 6 -0.97 -22.96 -40.30
C ASN A 6 -0.59 -23.31 -38.86
N LEU A 7 0.31 -24.29 -38.65
CA LEU A 7 0.82 -24.62 -37.31
C LEU A 7 1.67 -23.50 -36.70
N VAL A 8 2.52 -22.88 -37.51
CA VAL A 8 3.33 -21.72 -37.08
C VAL A 8 2.42 -20.53 -36.75
N LEU A 9 1.40 -20.27 -37.57
CA LEU A 9 0.44 -19.18 -37.33
C LEU A 9 -0.33 -19.39 -36.02
N VAL A 10 -0.82 -20.60 -35.76
CA VAL A 10 -1.52 -20.94 -34.52
C VAL A 10 -0.60 -20.82 -33.30
N ALA A 11 0.66 -21.24 -33.42
CA ALA A 11 1.64 -21.09 -32.34
C ALA A 11 1.95 -19.63 -32.03
N VAL A 12 2.09 -18.77 -33.05
CA VAL A 12 2.31 -17.33 -32.88
C VAL A 12 1.08 -16.65 -32.27
N ILE A 13 -0.14 -17.02 -32.69
CA ILE A 13 -1.39 -16.50 -32.11
C ILE A 13 -1.54 -16.94 -30.65
N LEU A 14 -1.22 -18.20 -30.32
CA LEU A 14 -1.22 -18.65 -28.92
C LEU A 14 -0.16 -17.93 -28.09
N GLN A 15 1.03 -17.70 -28.62
CA GLN A 15 2.06 -16.92 -27.92
C GLN A 15 1.61 -15.48 -27.70
N LEU A 16 1.00 -14.82 -28.69
CA LEU A 16 0.44 -13.47 -28.54
C LEU A 16 -0.70 -13.42 -27.52
N ALA A 17 -1.63 -14.38 -27.55
CA ALA A 17 -2.73 -14.47 -26.58
C ALA A 17 -2.25 -14.79 -25.15
N LEU A 18 -1.12 -15.48 -25.00
CA LEU A 18 -0.48 -15.72 -23.71
C LEU A 18 0.32 -14.50 -23.22
N ILE A 19 0.83 -13.65 -24.13
CA ILE A 19 1.47 -12.37 -23.80
C ILE A 19 0.44 -11.31 -23.41
N GLU A 20 -0.76 -11.33 -24.02
CA GLU A 20 -1.93 -10.53 -23.58
C GLU A 20 -2.59 -11.09 -22.30
N GLY A 21 -2.11 -12.24 -21.80
CA GLY A 21 -2.64 -12.91 -20.62
C GLY A 21 -2.09 -12.34 -19.31
N LYS A 22 -2.95 -11.57 -18.63
CA LYS A 22 -2.82 -11.00 -17.27
C LYS A 22 -2.18 -9.62 -17.15
N THR A 23 -2.71 -8.62 -17.84
CA THR A 23 -2.92 -7.35 -17.14
C THR A 23 -4.27 -7.47 -16.44
N GLU A 24 -4.28 -7.59 -15.12
CA GLU A 24 -5.50 -7.33 -14.36
C GLU A 24 -6.03 -5.96 -14.82
N ASN A 25 -7.32 -5.87 -15.15
CA ASN A 25 -7.93 -4.59 -15.51
C ASN A 25 -8.05 -3.75 -14.23
N TYR A 26 -7.03 -2.95 -13.95
CA TYR A 26 -7.03 -2.02 -12.83
C TYR A 26 -7.82 -0.76 -13.16
N GLU A 27 -8.58 -0.29 -12.18
CA GLU A 27 -9.25 0.99 -12.22
C GLU A 27 -8.48 2.03 -11.39
N PHE A 28 -8.65 3.31 -11.72
CA PHE A 28 -8.02 4.39 -10.96
C PHE A 28 -8.38 4.29 -9.47
N GLY A 29 -7.35 4.26 -8.61
CA GLY A 29 -7.51 4.16 -7.17
C GLY A 29 -7.45 2.73 -6.62
N ASP A 30 -7.36 1.71 -7.48
CA ASP A 30 -7.15 0.33 -7.03
C ASP A 30 -5.82 0.18 -6.29
N ILE A 31 -5.86 -0.56 -5.19
CA ILE A 31 -4.68 -1.02 -4.48
C ILE A 31 -4.14 -2.25 -5.23
N ILE A 32 -2.89 -2.16 -5.65
CA ILE A 32 -2.12 -3.28 -6.18
C ILE A 32 -1.19 -3.77 -5.07
N SER A 33 -1.19 -5.07 -4.81
CA SER A 33 -0.22 -5.71 -3.93
C SER A 33 0.78 -6.56 -4.74
N PHE A 34 2.01 -6.61 -4.26
CA PHE A 34 3.06 -7.49 -4.76
C PHE A 34 3.56 -8.35 -3.60
N GLU A 35 3.16 -9.62 -3.59
CA GLU A 35 3.66 -10.57 -2.61
C GLU A 35 5.11 -10.94 -2.92
N ARG A 36 5.99 -10.68 -1.95
CA ARG A 36 7.45 -10.77 -2.07
C ARG A 36 8.04 -11.66 -0.99
N SER A 37 9.05 -12.44 -1.37
CA SER A 37 9.94 -13.10 -0.41
C SER A 37 10.98 -12.11 0.13
N CYS A 38 11.32 -12.17 1.43
CA CYS A 38 12.54 -11.50 1.91
C CYS A 38 13.76 -12.13 1.21
N PRO A 39 14.73 -11.33 0.75
CA PRO A 39 16.01 -11.89 0.31
C PRO A 39 16.77 -12.62 1.44
N CYS A 40 16.47 -12.26 2.68
CA CYS A 40 17.19 -12.63 3.90
C CYS A 40 16.65 -13.88 4.61
N THR A 41 15.39 -14.22 4.38
CA THR A 41 14.62 -15.24 5.12
C THR A 41 13.55 -15.81 4.22
N ASP A 42 12.95 -16.94 4.60
CA ASP A 42 11.79 -17.51 3.88
C ASP A 42 10.47 -16.78 4.20
N MET A 43 10.52 -15.62 4.87
CA MET A 43 9.34 -14.84 5.18
C MET A 43 8.81 -14.12 3.94
N THR A 44 7.48 -14.07 3.81
CA THR A 44 6.80 -13.28 2.80
C THR A 44 6.24 -11.99 3.39
N TYR A 45 6.15 -10.96 2.56
CA TYR A 45 5.50 -9.69 2.84
C TYR A 45 4.84 -9.16 1.56
N LYS A 46 3.97 -8.16 1.68
CA LYS A 46 3.40 -7.49 0.51
C LYS A 46 3.91 -6.06 0.40
N HIS A 47 4.35 -5.69 -0.79
CA HIS A 47 4.50 -4.30 -1.18
C HIS A 47 3.20 -3.78 -1.79
N PHE A 48 2.91 -2.48 -1.68
CA PHE A 48 1.62 -1.91 -2.08
C PHE A 48 1.79 -0.62 -2.89
N ALA A 49 0.97 -0.50 -3.93
CA ALA A 49 0.87 0.66 -4.80
C ALA A 49 -0.61 1.02 -5.05
N ILE A 50 -0.85 2.25 -5.52
CA ILE A 50 -2.14 2.71 -6.02
C ILE A 50 -2.06 2.82 -7.54
N TYR A 51 -2.95 2.15 -8.26
CA TYR A 51 -3.07 2.33 -9.69
C TYR A 51 -3.64 3.72 -10.01
N VAL A 52 -2.94 4.47 -10.85
CA VAL A 52 -3.36 5.80 -11.32
C VAL A 52 -3.57 5.86 -12.84
N GLY A 53 -3.15 4.82 -13.58
CA GLY A 53 -3.30 4.71 -15.02
C GLY A 53 -2.84 5.97 -15.75
N ASP A 54 -3.62 6.42 -16.74
CA ASP A 54 -3.32 7.63 -17.53
C ASP A 54 -3.85 8.93 -16.90
N THR A 55 -4.35 8.89 -15.67
CA THR A 55 -4.89 10.09 -15.01
C THR A 55 -3.81 11.17 -14.94
N LYS A 56 -4.14 12.37 -15.43
CA LYS A 56 -3.25 13.54 -15.38
C LYS A 56 -3.14 14.02 -13.93
N LEU A 57 -1.96 13.82 -13.34
CA LEU A 57 -1.64 14.22 -11.97
C LEU A 57 -0.38 15.10 -12.00
N ASP A 58 -0.34 16.11 -11.13
CA ASP A 58 0.80 17.00 -11.03
C ASP A 58 2.10 16.21 -10.81
N GLY A 59 3.12 16.48 -11.61
CA GLY A 59 4.44 15.83 -11.63
C GLY A 59 4.48 14.32 -11.87
N LYS A 60 3.38 13.72 -12.37
CA LYS A 60 3.40 12.38 -12.97
C LYS A 60 3.91 12.48 -14.41
N LYS A 61 4.91 11.67 -14.76
CA LYS A 61 5.48 11.60 -16.11
C LYS A 61 4.70 10.60 -16.97
N ALA A 62 4.87 10.69 -18.29
CA ALA A 62 4.28 9.75 -19.24
C ALA A 62 4.71 8.30 -18.93
N GLY A 63 3.77 7.37 -19.02
CA GLY A 63 3.97 5.94 -18.77
C GLY A 63 4.11 5.54 -17.29
N GLN A 64 4.14 6.48 -16.35
CA GLN A 64 4.02 6.15 -14.93
C GLN A 64 2.53 5.92 -14.63
N ASP A 65 2.16 4.76 -14.12
CA ASP A 65 0.78 4.29 -13.96
C ASP A 65 0.45 3.86 -12.53
N ILE A 66 1.44 3.91 -11.62
CA ILE A 66 1.26 3.66 -10.20
C ILE A 66 1.79 4.80 -9.34
N PHE A 67 1.19 4.97 -8.16
CA PHE A 67 1.69 5.81 -7.08
C PHE A 67 1.98 4.95 -5.86
N GLN A 68 3.21 5.00 -5.37
CA GLN A 68 3.64 4.11 -4.30
C GLN A 68 4.69 4.74 -3.42
N ARG A 69 4.92 4.10 -2.27
CA ARG A 69 6.07 4.40 -1.43
C ARG A 69 7.28 3.64 -1.96
N SER A 70 8.19 4.34 -2.63
CA SER A 70 9.41 3.75 -3.18
C SER A 70 10.65 4.10 -2.35
N VAL A 71 11.70 3.29 -2.51
CA VAL A 71 13.01 3.58 -1.93
C VAL A 71 13.82 4.29 -2.99
N ASP A 72 14.06 5.60 -2.82
CA ASP A 72 15.09 6.24 -3.62
C ASP A 72 16.44 5.97 -2.97
N LEU A 73 17.30 5.35 -3.77
CA LEU A 73 18.64 4.91 -3.43
C LEU A 73 19.58 6.05 -3.83
N LEU A 74 19.49 7.19 -3.13
CA LEU A 74 20.44 8.28 -3.33
C LEU A 74 21.79 7.86 -2.74
N ILE A 75 22.67 7.34 -3.59
CA ILE A 75 24.09 7.17 -3.28
C ILE A 75 24.71 8.57 -3.37
N THR A 76 24.80 9.27 -2.25
CA THR A 76 25.44 10.60 -2.19
C THR A 76 26.87 10.58 -1.68
N ASP A 77 27.42 9.42 -1.29
CA ASP A 77 28.85 9.09 -1.14
C ASP A 77 29.01 7.80 -0.30
N LEU A 78 30.19 7.17 -0.35
CA LEU A 78 30.53 5.83 0.19
C LEU A 78 30.16 5.56 1.67
N LEU A 79 29.77 6.57 2.45
CA LEU A 79 29.52 6.44 3.89
C LEU A 79 28.14 6.95 4.38
N HIS A 80 27.30 7.54 3.53
CA HIS A 80 26.01 8.11 3.97
C HIS A 80 24.86 7.60 3.11
N TYR A 81 24.35 6.43 3.50
CA TYR A 81 23.17 5.83 2.92
C TYR A 81 21.90 6.48 3.47
N ILE A 82 21.53 7.66 2.96
CA ILE A 82 20.26 8.27 3.34
C ILE A 82 19.15 7.64 2.48
N ARG A 83 18.55 6.54 2.97
CA ARG A 83 17.31 5.99 2.38
C ARG A 83 16.19 7.00 2.50
N LYS A 84 16.04 7.87 1.51
CA LYS A 84 14.88 8.76 1.45
C LYS A 84 13.74 7.99 0.80
N LEU A 85 12.85 7.51 1.65
CA LEU A 85 11.66 6.76 1.27
C LEU A 85 10.54 7.75 0.95
N TYR A 86 10.38 8.06 -0.33
CA TYR A 86 9.38 9.00 -0.82
C TYR A 86 8.17 8.27 -1.39
N CYS A 87 7.03 8.97 -1.44
CA CYS A 87 5.95 8.53 -2.31
C CYS A 87 6.04 9.24 -3.65
N ILE A 88 6.07 8.44 -4.70
CA ILE A 88 6.38 8.86 -6.07
C ILE A 88 5.47 8.14 -7.05
N PHE A 89 5.43 8.66 -8.27
CA PHE A 89 4.87 7.97 -9.41
C PHE A 89 5.95 7.11 -10.05
N GLU A 90 5.61 5.87 -10.41
CA GLU A 90 6.47 4.90 -11.08
C GLU A 90 5.67 4.10 -12.10
N LYS A 91 6.34 3.20 -12.82
CA LYS A 91 5.70 2.28 -13.77
C LYS A 91 5.46 0.94 -13.08
N LEU A 92 4.30 0.35 -13.31
CA LEU A 92 3.95 -0.99 -12.86
C LEU A 92 4.97 -2.02 -13.35
N GLU A 93 5.42 -1.88 -14.60
CA GLU A 93 6.44 -2.72 -15.20
C GLU A 93 7.78 -2.70 -14.43
N ASP A 94 8.11 -1.59 -13.76
CA ASP A 94 9.35 -1.51 -12.97
C ASP A 94 9.23 -2.30 -11.65
N GLU A 95 8.02 -2.43 -11.09
CA GLU A 95 7.78 -3.31 -9.95
C GLU A 95 7.89 -4.80 -10.32
N HIS A 96 7.63 -5.17 -11.59
CA HIS A 96 7.86 -6.53 -12.09
C HIS A 96 9.34 -6.90 -12.15
N LYS A 97 10.23 -5.91 -12.21
CA LYS A 97 11.69 -6.09 -12.21
C LYS A 97 12.29 -6.25 -10.80
N SER A 98 11.44 -6.43 -9.78
CA SER A 98 11.87 -6.69 -8.40
C SER A 98 12.87 -7.85 -8.32
N ARG A 99 13.85 -7.73 -7.41
CA ARG A 99 14.85 -8.78 -7.14
C ARG A 99 14.33 -9.89 -6.21
N SER A 100 13.09 -9.80 -5.73
CA SER A 100 12.49 -10.85 -4.91
C SER A 100 12.32 -12.13 -5.71
N LYS A 101 12.56 -13.29 -5.09
CA LYS A 101 12.37 -14.61 -5.73
C LYS A 101 10.92 -14.85 -6.12
N ILE A 102 10.00 -14.30 -5.34
CA ILE A 102 8.56 -14.28 -5.58
C ILE A 102 8.14 -12.82 -5.72
N ASN A 103 7.29 -12.51 -6.70
CA ASN A 103 6.72 -11.18 -6.91
C ASN A 103 5.31 -11.33 -7.53
N ILE A 104 4.36 -11.82 -6.75
CA ILE A 104 3.01 -12.12 -7.26
C ILE A 104 2.15 -10.87 -7.14
N GLU A 105 1.71 -10.35 -8.28
CA GLU A 105 0.81 -9.21 -8.37
C GLU A 105 -0.66 -9.61 -8.20
N ARG A 106 -1.42 -8.78 -7.46
CA ARG A 106 -2.88 -8.88 -7.29
C ARG A 106 -3.50 -7.49 -7.09
N LYS A 107 -4.72 -7.28 -7.62
CA LYS A 107 -5.64 -6.28 -7.06
C LYS A 107 -6.00 -6.67 -5.63
N ASP A 108 -5.79 -5.78 -4.66
CA ASP A 108 -5.91 -6.09 -3.23
C ASP A 108 -6.76 -5.04 -2.48
N ASN A 109 -7.97 -4.78 -2.99
CA ASN A 109 -8.96 -3.89 -2.38
C ASN A 109 -9.77 -4.56 -1.26
N TYR A 110 -9.16 -5.41 -0.44
CA TYR A 110 -9.91 -6.28 0.48
C TYR A 110 -10.71 -5.52 1.56
N PHE A 111 -10.39 -4.24 1.81
CA PHE A 111 -11.17 -3.37 2.71
C PHE A 111 -12.46 -2.81 2.09
N ASP A 112 -12.70 -2.93 0.78
CA ASP A 112 -13.93 -2.43 0.12
C ASP A 112 -15.22 -3.02 0.72
N SER A 113 -15.12 -4.20 1.33
CA SER A 113 -16.24 -4.87 2.02
C SER A 113 -16.70 -4.15 3.30
N VAL A 114 -15.85 -3.31 3.89
CA VAL A 114 -16.08 -2.68 5.20
C VAL A 114 -15.83 -1.17 5.19
N LEU A 115 -15.08 -0.65 4.21
CA LEU A 115 -14.77 0.76 4.03
C LEU A 115 -15.21 1.21 2.64
N LYS A 116 -15.80 2.40 2.56
CA LYS A 116 -16.13 3.02 1.28
C LYS A 116 -14.84 3.61 0.66
N PRO A 117 -14.49 3.26 -0.59
CA PRO A 117 -13.43 3.94 -1.32
C PRO A 117 -13.73 5.43 -1.47
N GLY A 118 -12.67 6.24 -1.47
CA GLY A 118 -12.78 7.66 -1.77
C GLY A 118 -13.26 7.93 -3.18
N THR A 119 -13.84 9.11 -3.41
CA THR A 119 -14.07 9.58 -4.78
C THR A 119 -12.74 9.82 -5.49
N LYS A 120 -12.78 9.92 -6.82
CA LYS A 120 -11.60 10.25 -7.63
C LYS A 120 -10.91 11.52 -7.11
N GLU A 121 -11.67 12.56 -6.80
CA GLU A 121 -11.18 13.85 -6.30
C GLU A 121 -10.49 13.70 -4.94
N GLU A 122 -11.07 12.91 -4.04
CA GLU A 122 -10.49 12.66 -2.72
C GLU A 122 -9.20 11.84 -2.80
N ILE A 123 -9.14 10.83 -3.68
CA ILE A 123 -7.94 10.04 -3.94
C ILE A 123 -6.84 10.95 -4.51
N ILE A 124 -7.16 11.79 -5.50
CA ILE A 124 -6.22 12.78 -6.07
C ILE A 124 -5.70 13.73 -4.99
N LYS A 125 -6.58 14.24 -4.14
CA LYS A 125 -6.20 15.12 -3.02
C LYS A 125 -5.19 14.41 -2.09
N ARG A 126 -5.46 13.16 -1.71
CA ARG A 126 -4.58 12.38 -0.83
C ARG A 126 -3.25 12.01 -1.48
N ILE A 127 -3.24 11.74 -2.79
CA ILE A 127 -1.99 11.57 -3.57
C ILE A 127 -1.17 12.86 -3.51
N LYS A 128 -1.78 14.03 -3.75
CA LYS A 128 -1.10 15.34 -3.68
C LYS A 128 -0.53 15.61 -2.29
N GLU A 129 -1.25 15.26 -1.23
CA GLU A 129 -0.77 15.37 0.15
C GLU A 129 0.46 14.49 0.42
N LYS A 130 0.55 13.32 -0.22
CA LYS A 130 1.60 12.32 0.03
C LYS A 130 2.79 12.37 -0.92
N LYS A 131 2.63 12.95 -2.11
CA LYS A 131 3.71 13.07 -3.10
C LYS A 131 4.93 13.77 -2.47
N GLY A 132 6.06 13.05 -2.41
CA GLY A 132 7.29 13.49 -1.76
C GLY A 132 7.24 13.62 -0.22
N LYS A 133 6.11 13.31 0.43
CA LYS A 133 5.82 13.62 1.85
C LYS A 133 5.29 12.40 2.63
N CYS A 134 5.98 11.28 2.52
CA CYS A 134 5.56 10.04 3.18
C CYS A 134 6.16 9.79 4.57
N GLY A 135 6.94 10.75 5.10
CA GLY A 135 7.56 10.65 6.43
C GLY A 135 8.59 9.54 6.50
N VAL A 136 9.12 9.26 7.70
CA VAL A 136 10.09 8.18 7.91
C VAL A 136 9.39 6.82 7.83
N TYR A 137 9.98 5.88 7.11
CA TYR A 137 9.42 4.54 6.98
C TYR A 137 9.48 3.80 8.30
N ASN A 138 8.38 3.14 8.64
CA ASN A 138 8.30 2.24 9.77
C ASN A 138 7.47 1.01 9.37
N PRO A 139 8.02 -0.22 9.45
CA PRO A 139 7.29 -1.41 9.04
C PRO A 139 5.93 -1.57 9.73
N ILE A 140 5.79 -1.11 10.98
CA ILE A 140 4.58 -1.32 11.81
C ILE A 140 3.61 -0.14 11.74
N ASN A 141 4.11 1.09 11.61
CA ASN A 141 3.32 2.31 11.80
C ASN A 141 3.25 3.23 10.57
N ASN A 142 4.10 3.03 9.57
CA ASN A 142 4.17 3.88 8.37
C ASN A 142 4.87 3.16 7.21
N ASN A 143 4.24 2.08 6.74
CA ASN A 143 4.71 1.27 5.62
C ASN A 143 3.94 1.62 4.31
N CYS A 144 4.16 0.86 3.23
CA CYS A 144 3.48 1.07 1.95
C CYS A 144 1.97 0.82 2.03
N GLU A 145 1.52 -0.18 2.77
CA GLU A 145 0.09 -0.49 2.94
C GLU A 145 -0.66 0.63 3.68
N HIS A 146 -0.05 1.22 4.72
CA HIS A 146 -0.62 2.40 5.40
C HIS A 146 -0.77 3.59 4.46
N VAL A 147 0.15 3.77 3.49
CA VAL A 147 0.04 4.82 2.48
C VAL A 147 -1.08 4.50 1.50
N ALA A 148 -1.13 3.28 0.97
CA ALA A 148 -2.13 2.86 -0.01
C ALA A 148 -3.55 2.94 0.58
N THR A 149 -3.76 2.41 1.78
CA THR A 149 -5.06 2.47 2.48
C THR A 149 -5.47 3.90 2.79
N TYR A 150 -4.53 4.78 3.19
CA TYR A 150 -4.84 6.20 3.36
C TYR A 150 -5.32 6.84 2.06
N ILE A 151 -4.63 6.55 0.96
CA ILE A 151 -4.99 7.13 -0.34
C ILE A 151 -6.35 6.64 -0.81
N ARG A 152 -6.67 5.35 -0.67
CA ARG A 152 -7.97 4.79 -1.10
C ARG A 152 -9.10 5.13 -0.13
N TYR A 153 -8.93 4.93 1.17
CA TYR A 153 -10.03 5.01 2.16
C TYR A 153 -9.98 6.22 3.11
N GLY A 154 -8.83 6.90 3.23
CA GLY A 154 -8.66 8.07 4.11
C GLY A 154 -8.13 7.69 5.48
N GLU A 155 -8.00 6.39 5.73
CA GLU A 155 -7.54 5.80 6.98
C GLU A 155 -6.32 4.92 6.75
N ARG A 156 -5.45 4.82 7.76
CA ARG A 156 -4.18 4.11 7.66
C ARG A 156 -4.30 2.74 8.30
N PHE A 157 -4.29 1.70 7.47
CA PHE A 157 -4.31 0.31 7.91
C PHE A 157 -3.17 -0.48 7.29
N SER A 158 -2.78 -1.56 7.97
CA SER A 158 -1.88 -2.56 7.41
C SER A 158 -2.18 -3.90 8.07
N LEU A 159 -2.60 -4.89 7.28
CA LEU A 159 -2.79 -6.25 7.77
C LEU A 159 -1.75 -7.21 7.20
N GLN A 160 -1.07 -6.86 6.10
CA GLN A 160 -0.18 -7.77 5.37
C GLN A 160 -0.86 -9.14 5.15
N ASN A 161 -2.14 -9.13 4.76
CA ASN A 161 -3.00 -10.31 4.67
C ASN A 161 -2.41 -11.38 3.75
N GLY A 162 -2.37 -12.63 4.20
CA GLY A 162 -1.80 -13.77 3.48
C GLY A 162 -0.28 -13.89 3.53
N THR A 163 0.40 -13.16 4.42
CA THR A 163 1.87 -13.16 4.51
C THR A 163 2.37 -13.62 5.87
N SER A 164 3.69 -13.82 6.01
CA SER A 164 4.32 -14.17 7.30
C SER A 164 4.10 -13.12 8.40
N PHE A 165 3.74 -11.88 8.06
CA PHE A 165 3.54 -10.81 9.03
C PHE A 165 2.08 -10.61 9.47
N GLU A 166 1.12 -11.31 8.88
CA GLU A 166 -0.32 -11.07 9.12
C GLU A 166 -0.70 -11.16 10.60
N LYS A 167 -0.31 -12.25 11.27
CA LYS A 167 -0.58 -12.45 12.71
C LYS A 167 -0.02 -11.32 13.55
N LYS A 168 1.17 -10.81 13.19
CA LYS A 168 1.82 -9.73 13.93
C LYS A 168 1.02 -8.43 13.82
N PHE A 169 0.50 -8.10 12.64
CA PHE A 169 -0.37 -6.93 12.47
C PHE A 169 -1.71 -7.08 13.20
N GLN A 170 -2.32 -8.26 13.14
CA GLN A 170 -3.56 -8.55 13.89
C GLN A 170 -3.36 -8.36 15.41
N GLU A 171 -2.24 -8.82 15.96
CA GLU A 171 -1.89 -8.59 17.37
C GLU A 171 -1.70 -7.10 17.70
N ILE A 172 -1.00 -6.37 16.84
CA ILE A 172 -0.78 -4.93 17.00
C ILE A 172 -2.11 -4.18 17.01
N ASP A 173 -3.03 -4.51 16.09
CA ASP A 173 -4.32 -3.85 16.01
C ASP A 173 -5.22 -4.17 17.20
N LYS A 174 -5.22 -5.42 17.68
CA LYS A 174 -5.87 -5.79 18.96
C LYS A 174 -5.31 -4.97 20.13
N ALA A 175 -3.99 -4.84 20.22
CA ALA A 175 -3.34 -4.06 21.27
C ALA A 175 -3.67 -2.56 21.18
N ARG A 176 -3.74 -1.99 19.97
CA ARG A 176 -4.15 -0.60 19.73
C ARG A 176 -5.61 -0.37 20.15
N ALA A 177 -6.51 -1.28 19.80
CA ALA A 177 -7.92 -1.22 20.21
C ALA A 177 -8.07 -1.28 21.74
N ALA A 178 -7.38 -2.23 22.40
CA ALA A 178 -7.38 -2.34 23.86
C ALA A 178 -6.86 -1.06 24.53
N LYS A 179 -5.77 -0.47 24.02
CA LYS A 179 -5.22 0.80 24.52
C LYS A 179 -6.20 1.96 24.36
N LYS A 180 -6.92 2.04 23.22
CA LYS A 180 -7.95 3.06 22.98
C LYS A 180 -9.08 2.94 23.99
N ASN A 181 -9.57 1.73 24.24
CA ASN A 181 -10.64 1.46 25.21
C ASN A 181 -10.21 1.80 26.63
N MET A 182 -8.97 1.45 27.02
CA MET A 182 -8.43 1.79 28.34
C MET A 182 -8.29 3.32 28.52
N LYS A 183 -7.87 4.04 27.48
CA LYS A 183 -7.78 5.51 27.51
C LYS A 183 -9.15 6.17 27.66
N ALA A 184 -10.18 5.64 27.00
CA ALA A 184 -11.56 6.13 27.14
C ALA A 184 -12.06 5.96 28.58
N LYS A 185 -11.91 4.78 29.18
CA LYS A 185 -12.26 4.53 30.58
C LYS A 185 -11.52 5.43 31.56
N LEU A 186 -10.23 5.67 31.34
CA LEU A 186 -9.45 6.56 32.19
C LEU A 186 -9.95 8.01 32.11
N LEU A 187 -10.41 8.45 30.94
CA LEU A 187 -11.01 9.77 30.77
C LEU A 187 -12.33 9.88 31.53
N GLU A 188 -13.19 8.87 31.47
CA GLU A 188 -14.44 8.80 32.22
C GLU A 188 -14.18 8.92 33.74
N ILE A 189 -13.27 8.10 34.27
CA ILE A 189 -12.88 8.15 35.70
C ILE A 189 -12.36 9.55 36.07
N LYS A 190 -11.54 10.16 35.23
CA LYS A 190 -11.00 11.50 35.50
C LYS A 190 -12.11 12.55 35.55
N THR A 191 -13.06 12.50 34.62
CA THR A 191 -14.21 13.39 34.60
C THR A 191 -15.11 13.19 35.82
N GLU A 192 -15.33 11.95 36.27
CA GLU A 192 -16.05 11.65 37.50
C GLU A 192 -15.35 12.21 38.74
N MET A 193 -14.03 12.04 38.84
CA MET A 193 -13.23 12.61 39.93
C MET A 193 -13.29 14.14 39.95
N GLU A 194 -13.17 14.80 38.80
CA GLU A 194 -13.31 16.26 38.69
C GLU A 194 -14.70 16.74 39.11
N CYS A 195 -15.76 15.99 38.76
CA CYS A 195 -17.13 16.27 39.22
C CYS A 195 -17.26 16.14 40.74
N LEU A 196 -16.69 15.10 41.35
CA LEU A 196 -16.71 14.90 42.80
C LEU A 196 -15.99 16.03 43.54
N ILE A 197 -14.82 16.44 43.06
CA ILE A 197 -14.06 17.56 43.62
C ILE A 197 -14.86 18.87 43.53
N CYS A 198 -15.54 19.12 42.40
CA CYS A 198 -16.37 20.32 42.22
C CYS A 198 -17.56 20.35 43.19
N ARG A 199 -18.20 19.20 43.45
CA ARG A 199 -19.28 19.09 44.45
C ARG A 199 -18.78 19.37 45.86
N HIS A 200 -17.59 18.90 46.21
CA HIS A 200 -17.02 19.09 47.55
C HIS A 200 -16.61 20.55 47.83
N LYS A 201 -16.33 21.36 46.80
CA LYS A 201 -16.00 22.79 46.97
C LYS A 201 -17.22 23.72 47.06
N LYS A 202 -18.45 23.20 46.86
CA LYS A 202 -19.70 23.98 46.83
C LYS A 202 -20.59 23.77 48.06
N GLY A 203 -20.19 22.91 49.00
CA GLY A 203 -20.83 22.72 50.31
C GLY A 203 -19.91 23.23 51.41
#